data_AF-A0A927SQI5-F1
#
_entry.id   AF-A0A927SQI5-F1
#
_cell.length_a   1.000
_cell.length_b   1.000
_cell.length_c   1.000
_cell.angle_alpha   90.00
_cell.angle_beta   90.00
_cell.angle_gamma   90.00
#
_symmetry.space_group_name_H-M   'P 1'
#
loop_
_entity.id
_entity.type
_entity.pdbx_description
1 polymer ?
#
loop_
_entity_poly.entity_id
_entity_poly.type
_entity_poly.pdbx_seq_one_letter_code
_entity_poly.pdbx_strand_id
1 'polypeptide(L)'
;MLKPIPATLRFDDAPDMINIQQLADMLGVCHREASKLFNSKGFPLVSRMNGRKIAYKYDVAKFLGIGYGGNDITFNEEILKVLNEILVELKKKNEFVVKVI
;
A
#
# COMPACT_ATOMS: atom_id res chain seq x y z
N MET A 1 3.73 7.00 -19.72
CA MET A 1 2.47 6.27 -19.58
C MET A 1 2.73 5.01 -18.79
N LEU A 2 2.57 5.08 -17.48
CA LEU A 2 2.61 3.89 -16.63
C LEU A 2 1.18 3.32 -16.64
N LYS A 3 0.99 2.21 -17.34
CA LYS A 3 -0.30 1.51 -17.32
C LYS A 3 -0.58 1.09 -15.87
N PRO A 4 -1.79 1.32 -15.34
CA PRO A 4 -2.17 0.84 -14.01
C PRO A 4 -1.98 -0.68 -13.97
N ILE A 5 -1.25 -1.17 -12.97
CA ILE A 5 -1.10 -2.60 -12.72
C ILE A 5 -2.27 -2.98 -11.83
N PRO A 6 -3.21 -3.84 -12.27
CA PRO A 6 -4.29 -4.27 -11.40
C PRO A 6 -3.71 -4.95 -10.15
N ALA A 7 -4.33 -4.73 -8.99
CA ALA A 7 -3.99 -5.50 -7.80
C ALA A 7 -4.24 -7.00 -8.09
N THR A 8 -3.21 -7.82 -7.96
CA THR A 8 -3.25 -9.25 -8.28
C THR A 8 -3.34 -10.13 -7.04
N LEU A 9 -3.14 -9.55 -5.84
CA LEU A 9 -3.24 -10.23 -4.56
C LEU A 9 -4.29 -9.55 -3.69
N ARG A 10 -5.37 -10.26 -3.34
CA ARG A 10 -6.32 -9.74 -2.36
C ARG A 10 -5.68 -9.77 -0.98
N PHE A 11 -6.13 -8.86 -0.13
CA PHE A 11 -5.63 -8.76 1.24
C PHE A 11 -5.88 -10.03 2.07
N ASP A 12 -7.07 -10.62 1.95
CA ASP A 12 -7.44 -11.85 2.67
C ASP A 12 -6.55 -13.05 2.28
N ASP A 13 -6.18 -13.11 1.01
CA ASP A 13 -5.36 -14.17 0.42
C ASP A 13 -3.86 -13.98 0.64
N ALA A 14 -3.43 -12.81 1.13
CA ALA A 14 -2.02 -12.53 1.37
C ALA A 14 -1.48 -13.33 2.58
N PRO A 15 -0.21 -13.76 2.56
CA PRO A 15 0.40 -14.45 3.70
C PRO A 15 0.56 -13.54 4.91
N ASP A 16 0.69 -14.11 6.10
CA ASP A 16 0.83 -13.35 7.35
C ASP A 16 2.07 -12.45 7.39
N MET A 17 3.11 -12.80 6.63
CA MET A 17 4.28 -11.95 6.42
C MET A 17 4.37 -11.61 4.94
N ILE A 18 4.36 -10.32 4.62
CA ILE A 18 4.44 -9.83 3.26
C ILE A 18 5.79 -9.14 2.99
N ASN A 19 6.30 -9.34 1.78
CA ASN A 19 7.46 -8.63 1.25
C ASN A 19 7.02 -7.50 0.30
N ILE A 20 7.99 -6.74 -0.21
CA ILE A 20 7.74 -5.59 -1.11
C ILE A 20 6.94 -5.99 -2.36
N GLN A 21 7.18 -7.18 -2.92
CA GLN A 21 6.45 -7.63 -4.11
C GLN A 21 5.00 -7.90 -3.77
N GLN A 22 4.73 -8.61 -2.66
CA GLN A 22 3.36 -8.87 -2.21
C GLN A 22 2.62 -7.57 -1.88
N LEU A 23 3.29 -6.58 -1.29
CA LEU A 23 2.72 -5.25 -1.10
C LEU A 23 2.38 -4.57 -2.44
N ALA A 24 3.25 -4.68 -3.44
CA ALA A 24 3.03 -4.14 -4.77
C ALA A 24 1.80 -4.79 -5.43
N ASP A 25 1.70 -6.12 -5.34
CA ASP A 25 0.60 -6.93 -5.87
C ASP A 25 -0.72 -6.61 -5.16
N MET A 26 -0.68 -6.32 -3.85
CA MET A 26 -1.86 -5.93 -3.06
C MET A 26 -2.36 -4.53 -3.39
N LEU A 27 -1.44 -3.58 -3.62
CA LEU A 27 -1.78 -2.19 -3.90
C LEU A 27 -2.02 -1.90 -5.39
N GLY A 28 -1.70 -2.84 -6.28
CA GLY A 28 -1.75 -2.60 -7.72
C GLY A 28 -0.75 -1.53 -8.17
N VAL A 29 0.45 -1.55 -7.59
CA VAL A 29 1.52 -0.58 -7.91
C VAL A 29 2.78 -1.31 -8.36
N CYS A 30 3.72 -0.58 -8.96
CA CYS A 30 4.99 -1.18 -9.32
C CYS A 30 5.90 -1.35 -8.08
N HIS A 31 6.85 -2.27 -8.17
CA HIS A 31 7.80 -2.57 -7.09
C HIS A 31 8.52 -1.33 -6.54
N ARG A 32 8.81 -0.34 -7.40
CA ARG A 32 9.47 0.91 -7.00
C ARG A 32 8.62 1.73 -6.02
N GLU A 33 7.32 1.87 -6.29
CA GLU A 33 6.41 2.64 -5.43
C GLU A 33 6.14 1.88 -4.13
N ALA A 34 5.91 0.57 -4.21
CA ALA A 34 5.80 -0.27 -3.02
C ALA A 34 7.07 -0.20 -2.16
N SER A 35 8.25 -0.16 -2.77
CA SER A 35 9.53 -0.01 -2.06
C SER A 35 9.66 1.34 -1.35
N LYS A 36 9.19 2.45 -1.94
CA LYS A 36 9.17 3.75 -1.23
C LYS A 36 8.32 3.67 0.03
N LEU A 37 7.14 3.07 -0.07
CA LEU A 37 6.24 2.90 1.07
C LEU A 37 6.84 1.96 2.12
N PHE A 38 7.39 0.82 1.70
CA PHE A 38 8.02 -0.16 2.60
C PHE A 38 9.23 0.41 3.37
N ASN A 39 9.84 1.48 2.85
CA ASN A 39 10.97 2.18 3.47
C ASN A 39 10.58 3.53 4.08
N SER A 40 9.30 3.89 4.09
CA SER A 40 8.86 5.15 4.67
C SER A 40 8.95 5.10 6.19
N LYS A 41 9.15 6.27 6.79
CA LYS A 41 9.12 6.41 8.25
C LYS A 41 7.75 5.94 8.77
N GLY A 42 7.77 5.11 9.83
CA GLY A 42 6.55 4.58 10.44
C GLY A 42 5.98 3.32 9.78
N PHE A 43 6.53 2.86 8.65
CA PHE A 43 6.12 1.59 8.07
C PHE A 43 6.49 0.42 9.00
N PRO A 44 5.58 -0.54 9.25
CA PRO A 44 5.79 -1.63 10.21
C PRO A 44 6.75 -2.68 9.65
N LEU A 45 8.04 -2.40 9.76
CA LEU A 45 9.09 -3.33 9.35
C LEU A 45 9.40 -4.31 10.48
N VAL A 46 9.33 -5.60 10.19
CA VAL A 46 9.61 -6.65 11.17
C VAL A 46 11.08 -7.03 11.15
N SER A 47 11.56 -7.53 10.00
CA SER A 47 12.91 -8.06 9.88
C SER A 47 13.29 -8.34 8.41
N ARG A 48 14.48 -8.92 8.20
CA ARG A 48 14.89 -9.54 6.94
C ARG A 48 14.78 -11.05 7.05
N MET A 49 13.99 -11.68 6.18
CA MET A 49 13.92 -13.14 6.02
C MET A 49 14.52 -13.49 4.66
N ASN A 50 15.54 -14.36 4.63
CA ASN A 50 16.24 -14.75 3.40
C ASN A 50 16.72 -13.55 2.55
N GLY A 51 17.23 -12.51 3.23
CA GLY A 51 17.70 -11.28 2.57
C GLY A 51 16.60 -10.32 2.11
N ARG A 52 15.31 -10.68 2.26
CA ARG A 52 14.16 -9.83 1.87
C ARG A 52 13.55 -9.16 3.09
N LYS A 53 13.25 -7.87 2.99
CA LYS A 53 12.48 -7.15 4.02
C LYS A 53 11.06 -7.69 4.06
N ILE A 54 10.57 -7.97 5.26
CA ILE A 54 9.22 -8.45 5.52
C ILE A 54 8.51 -7.61 6.58
N ALA A 55 7.18 -7.56 6.47
CA ALA A 55 6.28 -6.89 7.38
C ALA A 55 5.09 -7.83 7.68
N TYR A 56 4.56 -7.80 8.89
CA TYR A 56 3.34 -8.56 9.17
C TYR A 56 2.17 -7.93 8.44
N LYS A 57 1.36 -8.76 7.78
CA LYS A 57 0.16 -8.36 7.04
C LYS A 57 -0.76 -7.50 7.90
N TYR A 58 -0.93 -7.86 9.17
CA TYR A 58 -1.77 -7.13 10.13
C TYR A 58 -1.28 -5.72 10.40
N ASP A 59 0.01 -5.56 10.67
CA ASP A 59 0.57 -4.25 10.92
C ASP A 59 0.51 -3.39 9.65
N VAL A 60 0.73 -3.99 8.48
CA VAL A 60 0.60 -3.28 7.20
C VAL A 60 -0.84 -2.82 6.96
N ALA A 61 -1.84 -3.66 7.18
CA ALA A 61 -3.23 -3.23 7.07
C ALA A 61 -3.57 -2.11 8.05
N LYS A 62 -3.14 -2.23 9.31
CA LYS A 62 -3.31 -1.18 10.31
C LYS A 62 -2.66 0.12 9.88
N PHE A 63 -1.45 0.05 9.33
CA PHE A 63 -0.72 1.20 8.78
C PHE A 63 -1.41 1.80 7.55
N LEU A 64 -2.06 0.97 6.72
CA LEU A 64 -2.82 1.41 5.55
C LEU A 64 -4.27 1.84 5.87
N GLY A 65 -4.72 1.64 7.11
CA GLY A 65 -6.11 1.87 7.52
C GLY A 65 -7.10 0.84 6.97
N ILE A 66 -6.62 -0.30 6.47
CA ILE A 66 -7.47 -1.39 5.97
C ILE A 66 -8.07 -2.12 7.18
N GLY A 67 -9.38 -1.97 7.39
CA GLY A 67 -10.12 -2.62 8.47
C GLY A 67 -10.12 -4.14 8.33
N TYR A 68 -9.90 -4.84 9.44
CA TYR A 68 -10.03 -6.30 9.52
C TYR A 68 -11.44 -6.67 9.98
N GLY A 69 -12.22 -7.28 9.08
CA GLY A 69 -13.54 -7.80 9.39
C GLY A 69 -14.61 -6.70 9.48
N GLY A 70 -15.26 -6.41 8.35
CA GLY A 70 -16.47 -5.59 8.30
C GLY A 70 -16.24 -4.12 7.94
N ASN A 71 -16.46 -3.82 6.67
CA ASN A 71 -17.02 -2.59 6.06
C ASN A 71 -16.56 -1.17 6.42
N ASP A 72 -15.65 -0.91 7.35
CA ASP A 72 -15.20 0.47 7.62
C ASP A 72 -13.68 0.63 7.47
N ILE A 73 -13.26 1.29 6.38
CA ILE A 73 -11.90 1.80 6.22
C ILE A 73 -11.83 3.16 6.94
N THR A 74 -11.44 3.18 8.22
CA THR A 74 -11.12 4.44 8.91
C THR A 74 -9.68 4.82 8.60
N PHE A 75 -9.47 5.61 7.55
CA PHE A 75 -8.14 6.16 7.26
C PHE A 75 -7.74 7.16 8.36
N ASN A 76 -6.59 6.93 9.00
CA ASN A 76 -5.97 7.94 9.87
C ASN A 76 -5.66 9.22 9.04
N GLU A 77 -5.80 10.40 9.65
CA GLU A 77 -5.50 11.70 9.02
C GLU A 77 -4.11 11.77 8.36
N GLU A 78 -3.11 11.08 8.92
CA GLU A 78 -1.77 11.05 8.36
C GLU A 78 -1.72 10.25 7.04
N ILE A 79 -2.47 9.15 6.95
CA ILE A 79 -2.63 8.35 5.73
C ILE A 79 -3.41 9.13 4.67
N LEU A 80 -4.46 9.85 5.09
CA LEU A 80 -5.23 10.72 4.20
C LEU A 80 -4.35 11.82 3.61
N LYS A 81 -3.45 12.42 4.39
CA LYS A 81 -2.48 13.42 3.87
C LYS A 81 -1.56 12.82 2.81
N VAL A 82 -0.97 11.65 3.09
CA VAL A 82 -0.05 10.98 2.14
C VAL A 82 -0.79 10.57 0.85
N LEU A 83 -1.99 9.99 0.97
CA LEU A 83 -2.82 9.63 -0.19
C LEU A 83 -3.19 10.86 -1.01
N ASN A 84 -3.49 11.99 -0.36
CA ASN A 84 -3.85 13.22 -1.04
C ASN A 84 -2.64 13.84 -1.76
N GLU A 85 -1.45 13.79 -1.18
CA GLU A 85 -0.20 14.20 -1.84
C GLU A 85 0.09 13.36 -3.09
N ILE A 86 -0.06 12.03 -2.99
CA ILE A 86 0.09 11.11 -4.12
C ILE A 86 -0.95 11.45 -5.20
N LEU A 87 -2.21 11.66 -4.84
CA LEU A 87 -3.28 12.05 -5.77
C LEU A 87 -2.98 13.39 -6.46
N VAL A 88 -2.45 14.38 -5.74
CA VAL A 88 -2.08 15.68 -6.30
C VAL A 88 -0.89 15.56 -7.27
N GLU A 89 0.11 14.76 -6.94
CA GLU A 89 1.24 14.50 -7.86
C GLU A 89 0.79 13.76 -9.12
N LEU A 90 -0.11 12.78 -9.00
CA LEU A 90 -0.68 12.06 -10.13
C LEU A 90 -1.53 12.98 -11.03
N LYS A 91 -2.32 13.88 -10.42
CA LYS A 91 -3.07 14.93 -11.15
C LYS A 91 -2.16 15.89 -11.91
N LYS A 92 -1.05 16.33 -11.31
CA LYS A 92 -0.07 17.21 -11.97
C LYS A 92 0.61 16.54 -13.18
N LYS A 93 0.61 15.21 -13.23
CA LYS A 93 1.20 14.42 -14.32
C LYS A 93 0.19 13.97 -15.40
N ASN A 94 -1.06 14.45 -15.36
CA ASN A 94 -2.12 14.07 -16.31
C ASN A 94 -2.43 12.54 -16.36
N GLU A 95 -2.28 11.80 -15.26
CA GLU A 95 -2.69 10.39 -15.16
C GLU A 95 -3.84 10.23 -14.13
N PHE A 96 -5.07 10.29 -14.66
CA PHE A 96 -6.38 9.83 -14.11
C PHE A 96 -7.06 10.51 -12.90
N VAL A 97 -8.40 10.59 -13.03
CA VAL A 97 -9.40 11.03 -12.05
C VAL A 97 -9.88 9.82 -11.25
N VAL A 98 -9.66 9.82 -9.93
CA VAL A 98 -10.38 8.92 -9.02
C VAL A 98 -11.53 9.73 -8.41
N LYS A 99 -12.77 9.39 -8.79
CA LYS A 99 -13.97 9.83 -8.05
C LYS A 99 -14.10 8.90 -6.85
N VAL A 100 -13.93 9.44 -5.66
CA VAL A 100 -14.34 8.78 -4.42
C VAL A 100 -15.83 9.06 -4.26
N ILE A 101 -16.65 8.00 -4.20
CA ILE A 101 -18.07 8.03 -3.80
C ILE A 101 -18.10 7.65 -2.32
#